data_AF-A0A0X3PAX5-F1
#
_entry.id   AF-A0A0X3PAX5-F1
#
_cell.length_a   1.000
_cell.length_b   1.000
_cell.length_c   1.000
_cell.angle_alpha   90.00
_cell.angle_beta   90.00
_cell.angle_gamma   90.00
#
_symmetry.space_group_name_H-M   'P 1'
#
loop_
_entity.id
_entity.type
_entity.pdbx_description
1 polymer ?
#
loop_
_entity_poly.entity_id
_entity_poly.type
_entity_poly.pdbx_seq_one_letter_code
_entity_poly.pdbx_strand_id
1 'polypeptide(L)'
;SLPHSLYGSMTIFGWLLLPRLAFDRLQQVYARYIQLAVTLIGCASALEIFDFPAIFWLFDAHSLWHGSTIGIHYLIVKFAIRDCKYISSRQLALPKTRIL
;
A
#
# COMPACT_ATOMS: atom_id res chain seq x y z
N SER A 1 -28.75 5.04 -5.93
CA SER A 1 -27.80 3.97 -5.50
C SER A 1 -26.71 3.67 -6.53
N LEU A 2 -26.99 3.67 -7.84
CA LEU A 2 -26.00 3.37 -8.90
C LEU A 2 -24.75 4.28 -9.02
N PRO A 3 -24.81 5.62 -8.83
CA PRO A 3 -23.64 6.46 -9.13
C PRO A 3 -22.48 6.26 -8.15
N HIS A 4 -22.76 6.03 -6.86
CA HIS A 4 -21.73 5.85 -5.83
C HIS A 4 -20.87 4.61 -6.06
N SER A 5 -21.47 3.54 -6.59
CA SER A 5 -20.75 2.29 -6.90
C SER A 5 -19.82 2.43 -8.10
N LEU A 6 -20.22 3.21 -9.11
CA LEU A 6 -19.39 3.52 -10.28
C LEU A 6 -18.15 4.33 -9.88
N TYR A 7 -18.31 5.37 -9.05
CA TYR A 7 -17.19 6.14 -8.55
C TYR A 7 -16.19 5.26 -7.77
N GLY A 8 -16.68 4.41 -6.87
CA GLY A 8 -15.82 3.48 -6.14
C GLY A 8 -15.02 2.56 -7.07
N SER A 9 -15.69 1.99 -8.06
CA SER A 9 -15.07 1.10 -9.05
C SER A 9 -13.98 1.82 -9.86
N MET A 10 -14.28 3.01 -10.40
CA MET A 10 -13.32 3.81 -11.17
C MET A 10 -12.09 4.18 -10.34
N THR A 11 -12.27 4.45 -9.04
CA THR A 11 -11.18 4.81 -8.13
C THR A 11 -10.22 3.63 -7.93
N ILE A 12 -10.77 2.42 -7.76
CA ILE A 12 -9.97 1.19 -7.60
C ILE A 12 -9.22 0.86 -8.89
N PHE A 13 -9.87 0.97 -10.05
CA PHE A 13 -9.21 0.75 -11.34
C PHE A 13 -8.11 1.78 -11.60
N GLY A 14 -8.37 3.05 -11.31
CA GLY A 14 -7.37 4.11 -11.38
C GLY A 14 -6.17 3.79 -10.50
N TRP A 15 -6.39 3.40 -9.24
CA TRP A 15 -5.33 3.06 -8.29
C TRP A 15 -4.45 1.89 -8.74
N LEU A 16 -5.04 0.88 -9.40
CA LEU A 16 -4.32 -0.31 -9.87
C LEU A 16 -3.60 -0.10 -11.21
N LEU A 17 -4.17 0.73 -12.11
CA LEU A 17 -3.67 0.92 -13.48
C LEU A 17 -2.72 2.11 -13.62
N LEU A 18 -2.95 3.22 -12.91
CA LEU A 18 -2.13 4.43 -13.00
C LEU A 18 -0.64 4.15 -12.75
N PRO A 19 -0.24 3.36 -11.74
CA PRO A 19 1.17 3.07 -11.53
C PRO A 19 1.83 2.32 -12.68
N ARG A 20 1.07 1.51 -13.42
CA ARG A 20 1.58 0.73 -14.55
C ARG A 20 1.74 1.56 -15.82
N LEU A 21 0.96 2.63 -15.96
CA LEU A 21 0.94 3.49 -17.15
C LEU A 21 1.86 4.71 -17.02
N ALA A 22 2.03 5.25 -15.81
CA ALA A 22 2.72 6.53 -15.60
C ALA A 22 4.14 6.43 -15.02
N PHE A 23 4.54 5.27 -14.47
CA PHE A 23 5.81 5.15 -13.74
C PHE A 23 6.81 4.20 -14.41
N ASP A 24 8.10 4.52 -14.24
CA ASP A 24 9.23 3.70 -14.67
C ASP A 24 9.28 2.34 -13.93
N ARG A 25 9.90 1.31 -14.53
CA ARG A 25 9.96 -0.05 -13.95
C ARG A 25 10.41 -0.12 -12.49
N LEU A 26 11.36 0.74 -12.09
CA LEU A 26 11.78 0.86 -10.70
C LEU A 26 10.64 1.40 -9.84
N GLN A 27 10.09 2.56 -10.19
CA GLN A 27 8.95 3.20 -9.53
C GLN A 27 7.72 2.27 -9.46
N GLN A 28 7.51 1.39 -10.45
CA GLN A 28 6.46 0.37 -10.39
C GLN A 28 6.69 -0.70 -9.33
N VAL A 29 7.94 -1.09 -9.04
CA VAL A 29 8.25 -1.99 -7.93
C VAL A 29 7.89 -1.33 -6.61
N TYR A 30 8.21 -0.04 -6.45
CA TYR A 30 7.90 0.75 -5.25
C TYR A 30 6.39 0.95 -5.06
N ALA A 31 5.68 1.35 -6.12
CA ALA A 31 4.24 1.56 -6.10
C ALA A 31 3.48 0.28 -5.73
N ARG A 32 3.96 -0.90 -6.15
CA ARG A 32 3.36 -2.19 -5.78
C ARG A 32 3.35 -2.47 -4.28
N TYR A 33 4.38 -2.05 -3.54
CA TYR A 33 4.40 -2.23 -2.07
C TYR A 33 3.31 -1.39 -1.40
N ILE A 34 3.13 -0.13 -1.83
CA ILE A 34 2.07 0.74 -1.31
C ILE A 34 0.70 0.25 -1.74
N GLN A 35 0.52 -0.16 -3.00
CA GLN A 35 -0.74 -0.73 -3.48
C GLN A 35 -1.16 -1.93 -2.64
N LEU A 36 -0.24 -2.86 -2.40
CA LEU A 36 -0.50 -4.02 -1.53
C LEU A 36 -0.84 -3.61 -0.10
N ALA A 37 -0.09 -2.67 0.49
CA ALA A 37 -0.37 -2.19 1.84
C ALA A 37 -1.77 -1.57 1.94
N VAL A 38 -2.14 -0.69 1.00
CA VAL A 38 -3.46 -0.02 0.98
C VAL A 38 -4.58 -1.02 0.75
N THR A 39 -4.43 -1.97 -0.16
CA THR A 39 -5.43 -3.02 -0.38
C THR A 39 -5.58 -3.91 0.86
N LEU A 40 -4.48 -4.29 1.51
CA LEU A 40 -4.52 -5.09 2.74
C LEU A 40 -5.19 -4.33 3.89
N ILE A 41 -4.93 -3.03 4.04
CA ILE A 41 -5.63 -2.19 5.03
C ILE A 41 -7.12 -2.16 4.73
N GLY A 42 -7.51 -1.91 3.48
CA GLY A 42 -8.93 -1.90 3.07
C GLY A 42 -9.62 -3.23 3.32
N CYS A 43 -8.95 -4.35 3.02
CA CYS A 43 -9.45 -5.69 3.35
C CYS A 43 -9.56 -5.91 4.86
N ALA A 44 -8.55 -5.51 5.64
CA ALA A 44 -8.60 -5.62 7.10
C ALA A 44 -9.76 -4.79 7.69
N SER A 45 -10.02 -3.58 7.17
CA SER A 45 -11.14 -2.75 7.65
C SER A 45 -12.49 -3.33 7.24
N ALA A 46 -12.56 -3.98 6.08
CA ALA A 46 -13.76 -4.73 5.69
C ALA A 46 -13.99 -5.96 6.59
N LEU A 47 -12.93 -6.60 7.09
CA LEU A 47 -13.04 -7.71 8.05
C LEU A 47 -13.57 -7.24 9.40
N GLU A 48 -13.17 -6.05 9.86
CA GLU A 48 -13.69 -5.43 11.09
C GLU A 48 -15.20 -5.15 10.99
N ILE A 49 -15.69 -4.72 9.82
CA ILE A 49 -17.11 -4.40 9.59
C ILE A 49 -17.99 -5.66 9.48
N PHE A 50 -17.42 -6.78 9.03
CA PHE A 50 -18.19 -8.02 8.79
C PHE A 50 -18.51 -8.80 10.08
N ASP A 51 -17.96 -8.40 11.23
CA ASP A 51 -18.12 -8.95 12.59
C ASP A 51 -18.65 -10.40 12.62
N PHE A 52 -17.80 -11.35 12.22
CA PHE A 52 -18.15 -12.77 12.20
C PHE A 52 -17.77 -13.44 13.52
N PRO A 53 -18.64 -14.29 14.11
CA PRO A 53 -18.28 -15.07 15.29
C PRO A 53 -17.11 -16.00 14.96
N ALA A 54 -16.19 -16.18 15.92
CA ALA A 54 -14.92 -16.89 15.77
C ALA A 54 -15.03 -18.13 14.87
N ILE A 55 -14.45 -18.04 13.66
CA ILE A 55 -14.40 -19.16 12.73
C ILE A 55 -13.38 -20.15 13.29
N PHE A 56 -13.85 -21.38 13.57
CA PHE A 56 -13.06 -22.46 14.20
C PHE A 56 -12.52 -22.20 15.60
N TRP A 57 -13.09 -21.29 16.41
CA TRP A 57 -12.58 -20.95 17.76
C TRP A 57 -11.13 -20.41 17.80
N LEU A 58 -10.52 -20.15 16.64
CA LEU A 58 -9.10 -19.78 16.51
C LEU A 58 -8.90 -18.40 15.86
N PHE A 59 -9.78 -18.00 14.94
CA PHE A 59 -9.67 -16.74 14.22
C PHE A 59 -10.94 -15.91 14.40
N ASP A 60 -10.80 -14.87 15.23
CA ASP A 60 -11.77 -13.79 15.35
C ASP A 60 -11.38 -12.63 14.43
N ALA A 61 -12.36 -11.80 14.03
CA ALA A 61 -12.14 -10.61 13.21
C ALA A 61 -11.04 -9.70 13.81
N HIS A 62 -10.98 -9.59 15.14
CA HIS A 62 -9.97 -8.81 15.84
C HIS A 62 -8.55 -9.40 15.72
N SER A 63 -8.41 -10.73 15.79
CA SER A 63 -7.11 -11.40 15.64
C SER A 63 -6.55 -11.27 14.22
N LEU A 64 -7.43 -11.34 13.20
CA LEU A 64 -7.10 -11.15 11.80
C LEU A 64 -6.71 -9.69 11.48
N TRP A 65 -7.36 -8.72 12.13
CA TRP A 65 -6.97 -7.32 12.07
C TRP A 65 -5.54 -7.10 12.60
N HIS A 66 -5.24 -7.60 13.81
CA HIS A 66 -3.89 -7.50 14.39
C HIS A 66 -2.83 -8.20 13.55
N GLY A 67 -3.11 -9.42 13.04
CA GLY A 67 -2.19 -10.12 12.15
C GLY A 67 -1.92 -9.37 10.84
N SER A 68 -2.96 -8.77 10.26
CA SER A 68 -2.86 -8.00 9.01
C SER A 68 -2.04 -6.73 9.21
N THR A 69 -2.30 -5.98 10.28
CA THR A 69 -1.59 -4.71 10.56
C THR A 69 -0.09 -4.91 10.78
N ILE A 70 0.34 -6.00 11.42
CA ILE A 70 1.77 -6.34 11.56
C ILE A 70 2.43 -6.51 10.19
N GLY A 71 1.82 -7.28 9.29
CA GLY A 71 2.34 -7.49 7.93
C GLY A 71 2.37 -6.21 7.10
N ILE A 72 1.34 -5.37 7.23
CA ILE A 72 1.24 -4.08 6.54
C ILE A 72 2.36 -3.11 7.00
N HIS A 73 2.60 -2.99 8.30
CA HIS A 73 3.63 -2.09 8.83
C HIS A 73 5.02 -2.48 8.33
N TYR A 74 5.31 -3.79 8.28
CA TYR A 74 6.56 -4.28 7.72
C TYR A 74 6.75 -3.84 6.25
N LEU A 75 5.70 -3.90 5.43
CA LEU A 75 5.75 -3.45 4.02
C LEU A 75 6.00 -1.95 3.90
N ILE A 76 5.37 -1.13 4.75
CA ILE A 76 5.52 0.33 4.75
C ILE A 76 6.95 0.73 5.15
N VAL A 77 7.49 0.14 6.23
CA VAL A 77 8.86 0.42 6.68
C VAL A 77 9.87 -0.01 5.62
N LYS A 78 9.67 -1.19 5.01
CA LYS A 78 10.52 -1.67 3.92
C LYS A 78 10.48 -0.76 2.70
N PHE A 79 9.31 -0.21 2.37
CA PHE A 79 9.17 0.81 1.34
C PHE A 79 9.97 2.07 1.72
N ALA A 80 9.75 2.62 2.92
CA ALA A 80 10.39 3.85 3.38
C ALA A 80 11.92 3.76 3.38
N ILE A 81 12.50 2.66 3.89
CA ILE A 81 13.95 2.45 3.87
C ILE A 81 14.49 2.46 2.44
N ARG A 82 13.79 1.84 1.50
CA ARG A 82 14.25 1.79 0.10
C ARG A 82 14.06 3.11 -0.62
N ASP A 83 13.05 3.88 -0.26
CA ASP A 83 12.83 5.23 -0.77
C ASP A 83 13.97 6.16 -0.32
N CYS A 84 14.33 6.13 0.96
CA CYS A 84 15.49 6.87 1.48
C CYS A 84 16.79 6.47 0.78
N LYS A 85 17.02 5.18 0.53
CA LYS A 85 18.18 4.70 -0.23
C LYS A 85 18.17 5.21 -1.67
N TYR A 86 17.02 5.18 -2.34
CA TYR A 86 16.87 5.68 -3.71
C TYR A 86 17.18 7.17 -3.81
N ILE A 87 16.66 7.98 -2.88
CA ILE A 87 16.93 9.43 -2.80
C ILE A 87 18.43 9.68 -2.52
N SER A 88 19.01 8.97 -1.56
CA SER A 88 20.42 9.10 -1.20
C SER A 88 21.35 8.77 -2.38
N SER A 89 21.09 7.67 -3.09
CA SER A 89 21.86 7.32 -4.29
C SER A 89 21.73 8.36 -5.40
N ARG A 90 20.54 8.97 -5.58
CA ARG A 90 20.36 10.06 -6.55
C ARG A 90 21.05 11.34 -6.14
N GLN A 91 21.06 11.70 -4.86
CA GLN A 91 21.78 12.86 -4.36
C GLN A 91 23.30 12.73 -4.56
N LEU A 92 23.85 11.53 -4.36
CA LEU A 92 25.28 11.25 -4.61
C LEU A 92 25.64 11.24 -6.11
N ALA A 93 24.68 10.95 -6.99
CA ALA A 93 24.89 10.94 -8.44
C ALA A 93 24.81 12.34 -9.08
N LEU A 94 24.26 13.33 -8.38
CA LEU A 94 24.25 14.71 -8.85
C LEU A 94 25.59 15.39 -8.51
N PRO A 95 26.24 16.08 -9.48
CA PRO A 95 27.40 16.90 -9.15
C PRO A 95 26.98 17.94 -8.12
N LYS A 96 27.80 18.08 -7.06
CA LYS A 96 27.65 19.05 -5.95
C LYS A 96 27.67 20.47 -6.49
N THR A 97 26.59 20.88 -7.14
CA THR A 97 26.50 22.19 -7.79
C THR A 97 25.92 23.13 -6.75
N ARG A 98 26.85 23.72 -6.00
CA ARG A 98 26.81 25.08 -5.44
C ARG A 98 25.53 25.47 -4.69
N ILE A 99 25.57 25.30 -3.37
CA ILE A 99 24.93 26.23 -2.44
C ILE A 99 26.10 26.95 -1.74
N LEU A 100 26.51 28.07 -2.34
CA LEU A 100 27.11 29.21 -1.64
C LEU A 100 26.01 30.29 -1.61
#